data_AF-A0A3B9VAG8-F1
#
_entry.id   AF-A0A3B9VAG8-F1
#
_cell.length_a   1.000
_cell.length_b   1.000
_cell.length_c   1.000
_cell.angle_alpha   90.00
_cell.angle_beta   90.00
_cell.angle_gamma   90.00
#
_symmetry.space_group_name_H-M   'P 1'
#
loop_
_entity.id
_entity.type
_entity.pdbx_description
1 polymer ?
#
loop_
_entity_poly.entity_id
_entity_poly.type
_entity_poly.pdbx_seq_one_letter_code
_entity_poly.pdbx_strand_id
1 'polypeptide(L)'
;MKKLGSFTFVLHSHLPYVLSHGRWPHGTDWLNEATAETYIPLLNVFHRLIAEGISPKVTIGLTPVLTEMLSSQFFKTEFKTYLGFRLEAAGKDIAEFETLGRTNCAKVARMWKDYYRNIYKDFVERYEQNIVKAFADLQNQGHIEIITCGATHGYFPLLSQDISIQAQVKQAVKSYQRHFGRQPRGIWLPECAYRPGYKWSPPVDMGKKVEPYQRKGVEEFLSENHIEYFFIDSHLLKGGKAIGVYLDRFEALQNLWARFSEQYKPLPETTERTPHRAYWVGTTEGKKPVAVFTRDPKTGLQVWSGEWGYPGDGNYLDFHKKKFPGGLRYWRVTGAKADLADKEEYVPENIQARLSEQAEHFKDLIKANLKEHQKGNKEPGIVVSPYDAELFGHWWFEGPEWLYKVIKNVHLDGSIDLVTAGEYLDKQRPAEVISLPEGSWGEGGYHWIWLNHMNQWTWKHIYEAEEEMIKLARKYGDKKQDNLLQDILKQAARELLILQASDWQFLISTFAAKDYAEARIVRHYEDFKRLAEIARIKGDGKDISQNDKNFLDMCQKRDELFPDIDVAWFKELEFKS
;
A
#
# COMPACT_ATOMS: atom_id res chain seq x y z
N MET A 1 3.43 18.40 31.84
CA MET A 1 3.52 19.55 30.90
C MET A 1 2.37 19.45 29.89
N LYS A 2 1.79 20.56 29.46
CA LYS A 2 0.78 20.56 28.38
C LYS A 2 1.48 20.11 27.08
N LYS A 3 0.96 19.08 26.41
CA LYS A 3 1.49 18.61 25.12
C LYS A 3 1.32 19.70 24.05
N LEU A 4 2.28 19.81 23.13
CA LEU A 4 2.24 20.71 21.98
C LEU A 4 1.23 20.25 20.92
N GLY A 5 1.06 18.93 20.81
CA GLY A 5 0.17 18.26 19.86
C GLY A 5 0.56 16.80 19.74
N SER A 6 0.05 16.15 18.71
CA SER A 6 0.16 14.72 18.49
C SER A 6 1.02 14.38 17.27
N PHE A 7 1.56 13.17 17.23
CA PHE A 7 2.31 12.65 16.10
C PHE A 7 1.98 11.18 15.86
N THR A 8 1.82 10.81 14.59
CA THR A 8 1.69 9.41 14.16
C THR A 8 2.54 9.18 12.90
N PHE A 9 3.30 8.09 12.91
CA PHE A 9 3.72 7.46 11.68
C PHE A 9 2.54 6.69 11.07
N VAL A 10 2.47 6.68 9.74
CA VAL A 10 1.57 5.81 8.98
C VAL A 10 2.42 5.00 8.00
N LEU A 11 2.50 3.68 8.17
CA LEU A 11 3.32 2.83 7.30
C LEU A 11 2.40 2.05 6.37
N HIS A 12 2.48 2.25 5.07
CA HIS A 12 1.70 1.51 4.09
C HIS A 12 2.50 0.31 3.58
N SER A 13 2.12 -0.90 3.97
CA SER A 13 2.76 -2.15 3.51
C SER A 13 1.94 -2.80 2.40
N HIS A 14 2.54 -2.92 1.22
CA HIS A 14 1.87 -3.46 0.05
C HIS A 14 2.83 -4.16 -0.90
N LEU A 15 2.38 -5.31 -1.41
CA LEU A 15 2.91 -5.93 -2.63
C LEU A 15 1.72 -6.49 -3.44
N PRO A 16 1.80 -6.49 -4.78
CA PRO A 16 0.81 -7.15 -5.61
C PRO A 16 0.82 -8.66 -5.39
N TYR A 17 -0.21 -9.36 -5.86
CA TYR A 17 -0.23 -10.82 -5.78
C TYR A 17 0.91 -11.43 -6.61
N VAL A 18 1.96 -11.94 -5.97
CA VAL A 18 3.16 -12.47 -6.63
C VAL A 18 3.39 -13.96 -6.44
N LEU A 19 2.67 -14.59 -5.51
CA LEU A 19 2.79 -16.03 -5.29
C LEU A 19 2.44 -16.78 -6.57
N SER A 20 3.23 -17.80 -6.91
CA SER A 20 3.05 -18.62 -8.11
C SER A 20 3.16 -17.88 -9.45
N HIS A 21 3.59 -16.61 -9.47
CA HIS A 21 3.76 -15.78 -10.66
C HIS A 21 5.21 -15.33 -10.85
N GLY A 22 6.14 -16.29 -10.85
CA GLY A 22 7.57 -16.05 -10.99
C GLY A 22 8.32 -16.01 -9.66
N ARG A 23 9.64 -16.26 -9.72
CA ARG A 23 10.52 -16.27 -8.55
C ARG A 23 11.48 -15.07 -8.58
N TRP A 24 12.31 -14.99 -9.62
CA TRP A 24 13.33 -13.96 -9.81
C TRP A 24 13.42 -13.55 -11.30
N PRO A 25 13.69 -12.27 -11.65
CA PRO A 25 13.93 -11.12 -10.77
C PRO A 25 12.66 -10.42 -10.25
N HIS A 26 11.49 -10.85 -10.72
CA HIS A 26 10.19 -10.33 -10.32
C HIS A 26 9.29 -11.50 -9.88
N GLY A 27 8.52 -11.30 -8.80
CA GLY A 27 7.65 -12.32 -8.24
C GLY A 27 7.93 -12.56 -6.76
N THR A 28 8.06 -13.83 -6.36
CA THR A 28 8.10 -14.22 -4.93
C THR A 28 9.30 -13.64 -4.18
N ASP A 29 10.41 -13.33 -4.85
CA ASP A 29 11.58 -12.69 -4.21
C ASP A 29 11.26 -11.31 -3.65
N TRP A 30 10.33 -10.55 -4.23
CA TRP A 30 9.89 -9.26 -3.66
C TRP A 30 9.25 -9.43 -2.29
N LEU A 31 8.39 -10.45 -2.14
CA LEU A 31 7.75 -10.76 -0.87
C LEU A 31 8.76 -11.26 0.17
N ASN A 32 9.73 -12.07 -0.26
CA ASN A 32 10.80 -12.54 0.60
C ASN A 32 11.71 -11.39 1.06
N GLU A 33 12.15 -10.52 0.15
CA GLU A 33 12.96 -9.35 0.45
C GLU A 33 12.23 -8.40 1.41
N ALA A 34 10.99 -8.02 1.13
CA ALA A 34 10.18 -7.18 2.03
C ALA A 34 9.98 -7.83 3.41
N THR A 35 9.77 -9.15 3.47
CA THR A 35 9.61 -9.82 4.78
C THR A 35 10.91 -9.83 5.58
N ALA A 36 12.04 -10.15 4.94
CA ALA A 36 13.34 -10.23 5.60
C ALA A 36 13.92 -8.86 5.97
N GLU A 37 13.65 -7.85 5.16
CA GLU A 37 14.29 -6.54 5.28
C GLU A 37 13.37 -5.46 5.84
N THR A 38 12.05 -5.64 5.83
CA THR A 38 11.08 -4.66 6.34
C THR A 38 10.20 -5.23 7.45
N TYR A 39 9.38 -6.25 7.17
CA TYR A 39 8.31 -6.65 8.11
C TYR A 39 8.83 -7.23 9.42
N ILE A 40 9.79 -8.17 9.36
CA ILE A 40 10.42 -8.73 10.57
C ILE A 40 11.23 -7.66 11.32
N PRO A 41 12.08 -6.84 10.65
CA PRO A 41 12.75 -5.73 11.32
C PRO A 41 11.81 -4.73 12.01
N LEU A 42 10.68 -4.36 11.40
CA LEU A 42 9.68 -3.49 12.04
C LEU A 42 9.07 -4.14 13.28
N LEU A 43 8.67 -5.41 13.21
CA LEU A 43 8.19 -6.15 14.39
C LEU A 43 9.24 -6.18 15.50
N ASN A 44 10.51 -6.44 15.16
CA ASN A 44 11.63 -6.48 16.10
C ASN A 44 11.82 -5.11 16.78
N VAL A 45 11.76 -4.02 16.02
CA VAL A 45 11.83 -2.65 16.52
C VAL A 45 10.68 -2.34 17.48
N PHE A 46 9.45 -2.69 17.11
CA PHE A 46 8.28 -2.45 17.94
C PHE A 46 8.36 -3.20 19.26
N HIS A 47 8.72 -4.48 19.24
CA HIS A 47 8.90 -5.22 20.47
C HIS A 47 10.07 -4.73 21.33
N ARG A 48 11.14 -4.21 20.72
CA ARG A 48 12.26 -3.60 21.47
C ARG A 48 11.81 -2.33 22.19
N LEU A 49 11.03 -1.47 21.54
CA LEU A 49 10.41 -0.30 22.20
C LEU A 49 9.52 -0.72 23.37
N ILE A 50 8.68 -1.75 23.17
CA ILE A 50 7.77 -2.26 24.20
C ILE A 50 8.54 -2.82 25.40
N ALA A 51 9.62 -3.57 25.16
CA ALA A 51 10.50 -4.09 26.22
C ALA A 51 11.14 -2.96 27.05
N GLU A 52 11.29 -1.77 26.47
CA GLU A 52 11.78 -0.56 27.14
C GLU A 52 10.65 0.29 27.77
N GLY A 53 9.40 -0.20 27.75
CA GLY A 53 8.23 0.52 28.27
C GLY A 53 7.66 1.59 27.35
N ILE A 54 8.08 1.63 26.08
CA ILE A 54 7.66 2.62 25.09
C ILE A 54 6.68 1.96 24.11
N SER A 55 5.44 2.43 24.07
CA SER A 55 4.48 1.99 23.05
C SER A 55 4.79 2.69 21.71
N PRO A 56 4.96 1.96 20.59
CA PRO A 56 5.28 2.55 19.30
C PRO A 56 4.23 3.53 18.77
N LYS A 57 2.94 3.22 18.98
CA LYS A 57 1.79 4.01 18.52
C LYS A 57 1.85 4.35 17.03
N VAL A 58 2.20 3.34 16.23
CA VAL A 58 2.24 3.44 14.77
C VAL A 58 0.91 2.99 14.18
N THR A 59 0.43 3.71 13.17
CA THR A 59 -0.65 3.21 12.30
C THR A 59 -0.02 2.49 11.12
N ILE A 60 -0.37 1.24 10.86
CA ILE A 60 0.21 0.44 9.77
C ILE A 60 -0.90 -0.11 8.86
N GLY A 61 -0.80 0.16 7.56
CA GLY A 61 -1.66 -0.45 6.55
C GLY A 61 -1.07 -1.79 6.11
N LEU A 62 -1.82 -2.87 6.29
CA LEU A 62 -1.49 -4.17 5.73
C LEU A 62 -2.55 -4.49 4.68
N THR A 63 -2.19 -4.47 3.39
CA THR A 63 -3.20 -4.72 2.35
C THR A 63 -3.74 -6.15 2.43
N PRO A 64 -5.03 -6.37 2.12
CA PRO A 64 -5.61 -7.71 2.16
C PRO A 64 -4.83 -8.73 1.34
N VAL A 65 -4.48 -8.41 0.09
CA VAL A 65 -3.63 -9.27 -0.76
C VAL A 65 -2.29 -9.61 -0.10
N LEU A 66 -1.64 -8.67 0.58
CA LEU A 66 -0.38 -8.93 1.29
C LEU A 66 -0.61 -9.89 2.47
N THR A 67 -1.67 -9.69 3.26
CA THR A 67 -2.00 -10.57 4.40
C THR A 67 -2.35 -11.99 3.97
N GLU A 68 -3.01 -12.18 2.82
CA GLU A 68 -3.22 -13.51 2.23
C GLU A 68 -1.89 -14.18 1.88
N MET A 69 -1.00 -13.45 1.20
CA MET A 69 0.29 -13.99 0.77
C MET A 69 1.17 -14.37 1.97
N LEU A 70 1.28 -13.50 2.98
CA LEU A 70 2.06 -13.76 4.20
C LEU A 70 1.51 -14.92 5.03
N SER A 71 0.21 -15.22 4.91
CA SER A 71 -0.44 -16.32 5.62
C SER A 71 -0.29 -17.67 4.93
N SER A 72 0.04 -17.67 3.63
CA SER A 72 0.13 -18.86 2.79
C SER A 72 1.21 -19.84 3.28
N GLN A 73 0.91 -21.14 3.24
CA GLN A 73 1.88 -22.20 3.55
C GLN A 73 3.01 -22.29 2.51
N PHE A 74 2.69 -21.96 1.26
CA PHE A 74 3.68 -21.88 0.19
C PHE A 74 4.74 -20.81 0.52
N PHE A 75 4.29 -19.60 0.90
CA PHE A 75 5.19 -18.51 1.31
C PHE A 75 6.09 -18.91 2.47
N LYS A 76 5.53 -19.48 3.55
CA LYS A 76 6.34 -19.87 4.74
C LYS A 76 7.46 -20.84 4.39
N THR A 77 7.19 -21.78 3.48
CA THR A 77 8.18 -22.75 3.01
C THR A 77 9.24 -22.07 2.15
N GLU A 78 8.80 -21.26 1.18
CA GLU A 78 9.70 -20.58 0.25
C GLU A 78 10.58 -19.54 0.94
N PHE A 79 10.05 -18.80 1.93
CA PHE A 79 10.80 -17.82 2.69
C PHE A 79 11.97 -18.43 3.47
N LYS A 80 11.77 -19.60 4.09
CA LYS A 80 12.86 -20.34 4.74
C LYS A 80 13.95 -20.76 3.76
N THR A 81 13.54 -21.20 2.57
CA THR A 81 14.47 -21.56 1.48
C THR A 81 15.27 -20.33 1.03
N TYR A 82 14.60 -19.20 0.81
CA TYR A 82 15.23 -17.92 0.47
C TYR A 82 16.27 -17.50 1.51
N LEU A 83 15.94 -17.53 2.80
CA LEU A 83 16.87 -17.18 3.89
C LEU A 83 18.07 -18.14 3.93
N GLY A 84 17.85 -19.44 3.67
CA GLY A 84 18.92 -20.42 3.52
C GLY A 84 19.91 -20.06 2.41
N PHE A 85 19.41 -19.64 1.24
CA PHE A 85 20.27 -19.19 0.15
C PHE A 85 21.05 -17.91 0.49
N ARG A 86 20.45 -16.94 1.20
CA ARG A 86 21.15 -15.74 1.65
C ARG A 86 22.26 -16.05 2.66
N LEU A 87 22.03 -17.00 3.56
CA LEU A 87 23.03 -17.48 4.51
C LEU A 87 24.21 -18.18 3.83
N GLU A 88 23.93 -19.01 2.82
CA GLU A 88 24.95 -19.68 2.02
C GLU A 88 25.77 -18.66 1.21
N ALA A 89 25.11 -17.72 0.55
CA ALA A 89 25.75 -16.64 -0.20
C ALA A 89 26.69 -15.81 0.68
N ALA A 90 26.23 -15.38 1.86
CA ALA A 90 27.06 -14.65 2.81
C ALA A 90 28.26 -15.50 3.29
N GLY A 91 28.07 -16.81 3.48
CA GLY A 91 29.15 -17.74 3.81
C GLY A 91 30.24 -17.83 2.74
N LYS A 92 29.86 -17.91 1.47
CA LYS A 92 30.79 -17.92 0.33
C LYS A 92 31.53 -16.59 0.20
N ASP A 93 30.82 -15.48 0.34
CA ASP A 93 31.40 -14.14 0.26
C ASP A 93 32.42 -13.88 1.38
N ILE A 94 32.20 -14.38 2.61
CA ILE A 94 33.19 -14.32 3.69
C ILE A 94 34.49 -15.00 3.28
N ALA A 95 34.42 -16.26 2.82
CA ALA A 95 35.61 -17.03 2.44
C ALA A 95 36.37 -16.39 1.26
N GLU A 96 35.63 -15.89 0.27
CA GLU A 96 36.19 -15.18 -0.87
C GLU A 96 36.92 -13.91 -0.43
N PHE A 97 36.27 -13.04 0.35
CA PHE A 97 36.86 -11.78 0.78
C PHE A 97 38.05 -11.94 1.73
N GLU A 98 38.02 -12.95 2.60
CA GLU A 98 39.17 -13.30 3.44
C GLU A 98 40.36 -13.73 2.59
N THR A 99 40.14 -14.59 1.60
CA THR A 99 41.20 -15.06 0.67
C THR A 99 41.81 -13.91 -0.14
N LEU A 100 40.98 -12.95 -0.55
CA LEU A 100 41.40 -11.77 -1.31
C LEU A 100 41.96 -10.64 -0.42
N GLY A 101 42.03 -10.82 0.90
CA GLY A 101 42.50 -9.78 1.83
C GLY A 101 41.57 -8.56 1.94
N ARG A 102 40.31 -8.67 1.49
CA ARG A 102 39.29 -7.60 1.55
C ARG A 102 38.61 -7.59 2.93
N THR A 103 39.36 -7.14 3.94
CA THR A 103 38.96 -7.24 5.35
C THR A 103 37.63 -6.58 5.69
N ASN A 104 37.35 -5.38 5.15
CA ASN A 104 36.09 -4.67 5.40
C ASN A 104 34.89 -5.36 4.71
N CYS A 105 35.02 -5.77 3.44
CA CYS A 105 33.97 -6.57 2.80
C CYS A 105 33.71 -7.91 3.51
N ALA A 106 34.74 -8.61 3.99
CA ALA A 106 34.57 -9.82 4.79
C ALA A 106 33.78 -9.55 6.09
N LYS A 107 34.01 -8.40 6.73
CA LYS A 107 33.25 -7.95 7.90
C LYS A 107 31.78 -7.69 7.56
N VAL A 108 31.49 -6.98 6.47
CA VAL A 108 30.11 -6.75 6.01
C VAL A 108 29.43 -8.07 5.61
N ALA A 109 30.16 -9.03 5.05
CA ALA A 109 29.62 -10.36 4.74
C ALA A 109 29.25 -11.15 6.02
N ARG A 110 30.04 -11.04 7.09
CA ARG A 110 29.67 -11.58 8.42
C ARG A 110 28.43 -10.88 8.98
N MET A 111 28.33 -9.56 8.85
CA MET A 111 27.13 -8.80 9.22
C MET A 111 25.89 -9.35 8.50
N TRP A 112 25.94 -9.59 7.18
CA TRP A 112 24.82 -10.20 6.45
C TRP A 112 24.49 -11.60 6.92
N LYS A 113 25.50 -12.43 7.15
CA LYS A 113 25.29 -13.80 7.63
C LYS A 113 24.59 -13.81 8.99
N ASP A 114 24.97 -12.89 9.88
CA ASP A 114 24.33 -12.77 11.19
C ASP A 114 22.94 -12.14 11.09
N TYR A 115 22.76 -11.14 10.22
CA TYR A 115 21.47 -10.53 9.93
C TYR A 115 20.45 -11.59 9.49
N TYR A 116 20.73 -12.34 8.41
CA TYR A 116 19.81 -13.34 7.90
C TYR A 116 19.61 -14.53 8.86
N ARG A 117 20.61 -14.85 9.69
CA ARG A 117 20.47 -15.88 10.73
C ARG A 117 19.47 -15.42 11.79
N ASN A 118 19.56 -14.16 12.22
CA ASN A 118 18.64 -13.59 13.19
C ASN A 118 17.23 -13.46 12.61
N ILE A 119 17.08 -13.04 11.36
CA ILE A 119 15.78 -13.01 10.67
C ILE A 119 15.16 -14.41 10.60
N TYR A 120 15.95 -15.44 10.26
CA TYR A 120 15.48 -16.83 10.25
C TYR A 120 15.01 -17.27 11.66
N LYS A 121 15.83 -16.97 12.67
CA LYS A 121 15.51 -17.28 14.07
C LYS A 121 14.23 -16.58 14.51
N ASP A 122 14.09 -15.28 14.28
CA ASP A 122 12.91 -14.52 14.63
C ASP A 122 11.67 -15.05 13.90
N PHE A 123 11.78 -15.34 12.61
CA PHE A 123 10.68 -15.92 11.84
C PHE A 123 10.20 -17.25 12.42
N VAL A 124 11.12 -18.17 12.73
CA VAL A 124 10.79 -19.54 13.14
C VAL A 124 10.44 -19.63 14.62
N GLU A 125 11.26 -19.04 15.49
CA GLU A 125 11.16 -19.19 16.95
C GLU A 125 10.26 -18.13 17.58
N ARG A 126 10.43 -16.86 17.19
CA ARG A 126 9.73 -15.74 17.85
C ARG A 126 8.33 -15.52 17.29
N TYR A 127 8.19 -15.59 15.98
CA TYR A 127 6.92 -15.31 15.29
C TYR A 127 6.21 -16.59 14.82
N GLU A 128 6.76 -17.77 15.11
CA GLU A 128 6.15 -19.07 14.79
C GLU A 128 5.68 -19.19 13.33
N GLN A 129 6.46 -18.61 12.41
CA GLN A 129 6.19 -18.54 10.97
C GLN A 129 4.88 -17.81 10.62
N ASN A 130 4.39 -16.92 11.49
CA ASN A 130 3.13 -16.20 11.34
C ASN A 130 3.28 -14.69 11.60
N ILE A 131 3.77 -13.97 10.57
CA ILE A 131 3.97 -12.53 10.60
C ILE A 131 2.66 -11.76 10.80
N VAL A 132 1.56 -12.22 10.17
CA VAL A 132 0.24 -11.58 10.29
C VAL A 132 -0.24 -11.62 11.74
N LYS A 133 -0.12 -12.78 12.40
CA LYS A 133 -0.42 -12.92 13.84
C LYS A 133 0.47 -12.04 14.70
N ALA A 134 1.77 -11.93 14.41
CA ALA A 134 2.67 -11.08 15.18
C ALA A 134 2.24 -9.60 15.18
N PHE A 135 1.83 -9.06 14.02
CA PHE A 135 1.21 -7.73 13.97
C PHE A 135 -0.14 -7.68 14.69
N ALA A 136 -0.98 -8.70 14.53
CA ALA A 136 -2.27 -8.80 15.21
C ALA A 136 -2.11 -8.73 16.74
N ASP A 137 -1.10 -9.41 17.30
CA ASP A 137 -0.80 -9.42 18.72
C ASP A 137 -0.41 -8.02 19.23
N LEU A 138 0.42 -7.28 18.48
CA LEU A 138 0.75 -5.89 18.79
C LEU A 138 -0.48 -4.97 18.77
N GLN A 139 -1.38 -5.15 17.81
CA GLN A 139 -2.64 -4.42 17.76
C GLN A 139 -3.56 -4.79 18.93
N ASN A 140 -3.66 -6.07 19.27
CA ASN A 140 -4.46 -6.55 20.40
C ASN A 140 -3.99 -5.96 21.73
N GLN A 141 -2.69 -5.72 21.87
CA GLN A 141 -2.07 -5.09 23.03
C GLN A 141 -2.16 -3.55 23.00
N GLY A 142 -2.71 -2.95 21.94
CA GLY A 142 -2.86 -1.49 21.80
C GLY A 142 -1.56 -0.75 21.48
N HIS A 143 -0.55 -1.45 20.96
CA HIS A 143 0.76 -0.87 20.62
C HIS A 143 0.81 -0.23 19.24
N ILE A 144 0.02 -0.77 18.30
CA ILE A 144 -0.14 -0.29 16.92
C ILE A 144 -1.63 -0.32 16.56
N GLU A 145 -1.97 0.33 15.44
CA GLU A 145 -3.27 0.19 14.79
C GLU A 145 -3.07 -0.30 13.36
N ILE A 146 -3.71 -1.41 13.01
CA ILE A 146 -3.68 -1.95 11.66
C ILE A 146 -4.90 -1.41 10.90
N ILE A 147 -4.65 -0.78 9.76
CA ILE A 147 -5.68 -0.34 8.81
C ILE A 147 -5.71 -1.25 7.57
N THR A 148 -6.87 -1.33 6.92
CA THR A 148 -7.03 -2.11 5.69
C THR A 148 -6.74 -1.26 4.44
N CYS A 149 -7.00 -1.79 3.25
CA CYS A 149 -6.88 -1.12 1.96
C CYS A 149 -8.03 -1.58 1.02
N GLY A 150 -7.97 -1.34 -0.28
CA GLY A 150 -8.70 -2.15 -1.26
C GLY A 150 -8.14 -3.58 -1.31
N ALA A 151 -8.98 -4.58 -1.57
CA ALA A 151 -8.61 -6.00 -1.57
C ALA A 151 -7.27 -6.29 -2.26
N THR A 152 -7.12 -5.79 -3.49
CA THR A 152 -5.92 -5.95 -4.32
C THR A 152 -5.30 -4.60 -4.66
N HIS A 153 -5.52 -3.59 -3.83
CA HIS A 153 -5.03 -2.23 -4.08
C HIS A 153 -5.53 -1.64 -5.43
N GLY A 154 -6.80 -1.90 -5.78
CA GLY A 154 -7.35 -1.40 -7.03
C GLY A 154 -7.53 0.13 -7.05
N TYR A 155 -7.20 0.79 -8.15
CA TYR A 155 -7.20 2.26 -8.23
C TYR A 155 -8.64 2.85 -8.32
N PHE A 156 -9.25 3.11 -7.15
CA PHE A 156 -10.69 3.40 -7.04
C PHE A 156 -11.23 4.50 -7.97
N PRO A 157 -10.58 5.68 -8.13
CA PRO A 157 -11.14 6.73 -8.99
C PRO A 157 -11.45 6.30 -10.42
N LEU A 158 -10.63 5.39 -10.96
CA LEU A 158 -10.71 4.96 -12.36
C LEU A 158 -11.48 3.66 -12.58
N LEU A 159 -11.77 2.86 -11.55
CA LEU A 159 -12.69 1.72 -11.70
C LEU A 159 -14.06 2.22 -12.20
N SER A 160 -14.59 1.61 -13.26
CA SER A 160 -15.76 2.16 -13.95
C SER A 160 -17.06 1.86 -13.21
N GLN A 161 -17.12 0.73 -12.51
CA GLN A 161 -18.33 0.29 -11.82
C GLN A 161 -18.24 0.60 -10.32
N ASP A 162 -19.24 1.28 -9.77
CA ASP A 162 -19.36 1.48 -8.31
C ASP A 162 -19.42 0.14 -7.55
N ILE A 163 -19.95 -0.91 -8.19
CA ILE A 163 -19.94 -2.29 -7.68
C ILE A 163 -18.51 -2.82 -7.50
N SER A 164 -17.57 -2.50 -8.39
CA SER A 164 -16.18 -2.93 -8.27
C SER A 164 -15.50 -2.36 -7.04
N ILE A 165 -15.70 -1.05 -6.78
CA ILE A 165 -15.15 -0.40 -5.59
C ILE A 165 -15.79 -1.00 -4.33
N GLN A 166 -17.10 -1.19 -4.34
CA GLN A 166 -17.80 -1.80 -3.20
C GLN A 166 -17.29 -3.22 -2.93
N ALA A 167 -17.05 -4.02 -3.97
CA ALA A 167 -16.48 -5.37 -3.83
C ALA A 167 -15.05 -5.34 -3.29
N GLN A 168 -14.20 -4.42 -3.77
CA GLN A 168 -12.84 -4.20 -3.24
C GLN A 168 -12.87 -3.88 -1.74
N VAL A 169 -13.75 -2.97 -1.30
CA VAL A 169 -13.85 -2.58 0.12
C VAL A 169 -14.47 -3.69 0.97
N LYS A 170 -15.54 -4.34 0.51
CA LYS A 170 -16.17 -5.47 1.24
C LYS A 170 -15.22 -6.64 1.44
N GLN A 171 -14.52 -7.04 0.38
CA GLN A 171 -13.52 -8.10 0.47
C GLN A 171 -12.38 -7.70 1.41
N ALA A 172 -11.95 -6.45 1.40
CA ALA A 172 -10.93 -5.98 2.32
C ALA A 172 -11.36 -6.02 3.79
N VAL A 173 -12.60 -5.61 4.08
CA VAL A 173 -13.17 -5.72 5.43
C VAL A 173 -13.27 -7.18 5.86
N LYS A 174 -13.69 -8.08 4.98
CA LYS A 174 -13.81 -9.51 5.30
C LYS A 174 -12.48 -10.19 5.54
N SER A 175 -11.48 -9.93 4.70
CA SER A 175 -10.11 -10.41 4.90
C SER A 175 -9.54 -9.88 6.22
N TYR A 176 -9.73 -8.58 6.52
CA TYR A 176 -9.30 -7.98 7.78
C TYR A 176 -9.97 -8.65 8.99
N GLN A 177 -11.30 -8.85 8.96
CA GLN A 177 -12.03 -9.54 10.03
C GLN A 177 -11.51 -10.97 10.26
N ARG A 178 -11.19 -11.70 9.19
CA ARG A 178 -10.67 -13.06 9.28
C ARG A 178 -9.26 -13.11 9.89
N HIS A 179 -8.37 -12.20 9.52
CA HIS A 179 -6.98 -12.19 10.00
C HIS A 179 -6.82 -11.54 11.38
N PHE A 180 -7.62 -10.52 11.71
CA PHE A 180 -7.43 -9.70 12.91
C PHE A 180 -8.60 -9.76 13.90
N GLY A 181 -9.68 -10.48 13.58
CA GLY A 181 -10.79 -10.76 14.49
C GLY A 181 -11.68 -9.58 14.85
N ARG A 182 -11.57 -8.43 14.14
CA ARG A 182 -12.32 -7.20 14.42
C ARG A 182 -12.61 -6.41 13.13
N GLN A 183 -13.48 -5.41 13.20
CA GLN A 183 -13.72 -4.46 12.10
C GLN A 183 -12.51 -3.52 11.94
N PRO A 184 -12.04 -3.24 10.71
CA PRO A 184 -11.05 -2.18 10.50
C PRO A 184 -11.68 -0.81 10.75
N ARG A 185 -10.99 0.06 11.51
CA ARG A 185 -11.42 1.45 11.71
C ARG A 185 -10.98 2.35 10.56
N GLY A 186 -9.72 2.23 10.15
CA GLY A 186 -9.15 3.03 9.07
C GLY A 186 -8.94 2.24 7.78
N ILE A 187 -8.78 2.97 6.68
CA ILE A 187 -8.36 2.45 5.39
C ILE A 187 -7.25 3.32 4.80
N TRP A 188 -6.24 2.69 4.22
CA TRP A 188 -5.37 3.33 3.24
C TRP A 188 -6.07 3.26 1.88
N LEU A 189 -6.45 4.41 1.31
CA LEU A 189 -6.94 4.41 -0.07
C LEU A 189 -5.78 4.01 -1.00
N PRO A 190 -5.98 3.11 -1.97
CA PRO A 190 -4.95 2.80 -2.94
C PRO A 190 -4.39 4.08 -3.53
N GLU A 191 -3.10 4.34 -3.30
CA GLU A 191 -2.38 5.54 -3.76
C GLU A 191 -2.88 6.88 -3.21
N CYS A 192 -3.55 6.86 -2.04
CA CYS A 192 -4.32 7.99 -1.53
C CYS A 192 -5.27 8.58 -2.60
N ALA A 193 -5.70 7.75 -3.56
CA ALA A 193 -6.45 8.20 -4.73
C ALA A 193 -7.92 8.38 -4.36
N TYR A 194 -8.39 9.61 -4.48
CA TYR A 194 -9.72 10.03 -4.06
C TYR A 194 -10.48 10.65 -5.22
N ARG A 195 -11.80 10.40 -5.27
CA ARG A 195 -12.74 11.05 -6.18
C ARG A 195 -14.05 11.37 -5.43
N PRO A 196 -14.54 12.62 -5.46
CA PRO A 196 -15.87 12.95 -4.93
C PRO A 196 -16.98 12.46 -5.88
N GLY A 197 -18.24 12.45 -5.42
CA GLY A 197 -19.36 12.08 -6.28
C GLY A 197 -19.62 13.12 -7.38
N TYR A 198 -19.71 12.69 -8.65
CA TYR A 198 -20.11 13.53 -9.79
C TYR A 198 -20.55 12.67 -10.99
N LYS A 199 -21.05 13.29 -12.07
CA LYS A 199 -21.36 12.58 -13.32
C LYS A 199 -20.08 12.23 -14.07
N TRP A 200 -19.71 10.95 -14.00
CA TRP A 200 -18.43 10.44 -14.46
C TRP A 200 -18.50 9.77 -15.84
N SER A 201 -17.45 10.04 -16.61
CA SER A 201 -17.02 9.43 -17.88
C SER A 201 -15.92 8.39 -17.79
N PRO A 202 -16.00 7.15 -18.32
CA PRO A 202 -14.78 6.40 -18.63
C PRO A 202 -13.83 7.28 -19.46
N PRO A 203 -12.58 7.50 -19.02
CA PRO A 203 -11.66 8.39 -19.73
C PRO A 203 -10.98 7.70 -20.94
N VAL A 204 -11.23 6.40 -21.14
CA VAL A 204 -10.67 5.61 -22.25
C VAL A 204 -11.78 5.30 -23.25
N ASP A 205 -11.47 5.44 -24.55
CA ASP A 205 -12.41 5.09 -25.62
C ASP A 205 -12.64 3.57 -25.67
N MET A 206 -13.89 3.19 -25.38
CA MET A 206 -14.39 1.82 -25.38
C MET A 206 -15.04 1.42 -26.72
N GLY A 207 -14.88 2.25 -27.77
CA GLY A 207 -15.50 2.03 -29.09
C GLY A 207 -17.01 2.27 -29.10
N LYS A 208 -17.56 2.82 -28.01
CA LYS A 208 -18.98 3.18 -27.85
C LYS A 208 -19.06 4.48 -27.06
N LYS A 209 -19.96 5.37 -27.46
CA LYS A 209 -20.24 6.59 -26.70
C LYS A 209 -20.93 6.21 -25.39
N VAL A 210 -20.29 6.50 -24.27
CA VAL A 210 -20.85 6.32 -22.92
C VAL A 210 -21.28 7.69 -22.40
N GLU A 211 -22.58 7.86 -22.15
CA GLU A 211 -23.09 9.08 -21.54
C GLU A 211 -22.60 9.18 -20.07
N PRO A 212 -22.25 10.37 -19.57
CA PRO A 212 -21.86 10.55 -18.18
C PRO A 212 -22.94 10.05 -17.21
N TYR A 213 -22.56 9.28 -16.20
CA TYR A 213 -23.47 8.73 -15.20
C TYR A 213 -23.04 9.08 -13.78
N GLN A 214 -24.01 9.19 -12.88
CA GLN A 214 -23.75 9.55 -11.49
C GLN A 214 -22.97 8.44 -10.79
N ARG A 215 -21.80 8.79 -10.25
CA ARG A 215 -21.01 7.91 -9.40
C ARG A 215 -20.92 8.44 -7.97
N LYS A 216 -20.88 7.53 -7.02
CA LYS A 216 -20.71 7.85 -5.59
C LYS A 216 -19.31 8.42 -5.33
N GLY A 217 -19.15 9.24 -4.30
CA GLY A 217 -17.84 9.61 -3.77
C GLY A 217 -17.16 8.40 -3.13
N VAL A 218 -15.82 8.38 -3.13
CA VAL A 218 -15.05 7.28 -2.52
C VAL A 218 -15.42 7.11 -1.04
N GLU A 219 -15.63 8.21 -0.31
CA GLU A 219 -16.01 8.21 1.10
C GLU A 219 -17.36 7.54 1.39
N GLU A 220 -18.26 7.47 0.40
CA GLU A 220 -19.56 6.83 0.57
C GLU A 220 -19.41 5.30 0.69
N PHE A 221 -18.56 4.68 -0.13
CA PHE A 221 -18.24 3.25 -0.01
C PHE A 221 -17.57 2.96 1.34
N LEU A 222 -16.72 3.88 1.82
CA LEU A 222 -16.08 3.75 3.12
C LEU A 222 -17.11 3.81 4.27
N SER A 223 -17.99 4.82 4.26
CA SER A 223 -19.05 4.98 5.26
C SER A 223 -19.97 3.74 5.31
N GLU A 224 -20.37 3.21 4.16
CA GLU A 224 -21.26 2.05 4.06
C GLU A 224 -20.64 0.76 4.59
N ASN A 225 -19.30 0.69 4.64
CA ASN A 225 -18.56 -0.43 5.19
C ASN A 225 -17.98 -0.13 6.58
N HIS A 226 -18.53 0.89 7.26
CA HIS A 226 -18.17 1.29 8.62
C HIS A 226 -16.70 1.69 8.81
N ILE A 227 -16.05 2.18 7.76
CA ILE A 227 -14.72 2.78 7.85
C ILE A 227 -14.86 4.20 8.41
N GLU A 228 -14.04 4.52 9.40
CA GLU A 228 -14.08 5.76 10.17
C GLU A 228 -13.16 6.83 9.60
N TYR A 229 -12.01 6.45 9.02
CA TYR A 229 -11.04 7.41 8.49
C TYR A 229 -10.16 6.89 7.34
N PHE A 230 -9.58 7.82 6.58
CA PHE A 230 -8.59 7.57 5.53
C PHE A 230 -7.55 8.69 5.43
N PHE A 231 -6.61 8.57 4.47
CA PHE A 231 -5.49 9.50 4.26
C PHE A 231 -5.50 10.10 2.84
N ILE A 232 -5.06 11.35 2.73
CA ILE A 232 -4.85 12.07 1.46
C ILE A 232 -3.50 12.79 1.45
N ASP A 233 -3.06 13.19 0.25
CA ASP A 233 -1.91 14.07 0.12
C ASP A 233 -2.28 15.55 0.35
N SER A 234 -1.27 16.34 0.73
CA SER A 234 -1.40 17.75 1.12
C SER A 234 -2.09 18.65 0.09
N HIS A 235 -1.94 18.38 -1.20
CA HIS A 235 -2.48 19.25 -2.24
C HIS A 235 -4.00 19.10 -2.45
N LEU A 236 -4.59 17.93 -2.10
CA LEU A 236 -6.05 17.75 -2.10
C LEU A 236 -6.70 18.67 -1.06
N LEU A 237 -6.05 18.86 0.09
CA LEU A 237 -6.57 19.74 1.15
C LEU A 237 -6.55 21.23 0.75
N LYS A 238 -5.56 21.65 -0.05
CA LYS A 238 -5.32 23.04 -0.45
C LYS A 238 -6.05 23.47 -1.74
N GLY A 239 -7.01 22.68 -2.21
CA GLY A 239 -7.80 23.01 -3.40
C GLY A 239 -7.08 22.85 -4.74
N GLY A 240 -6.12 21.91 -4.86
CA GLY A 240 -5.68 21.43 -6.19
C GLY A 240 -4.51 22.17 -6.87
N LYS A 241 -3.63 22.86 -6.14
CA LYS A 241 -2.48 23.56 -6.77
C LYS A 241 -1.43 22.64 -7.46
N ALA A 242 -1.52 21.32 -7.38
CA ALA A 242 -0.54 20.39 -7.98
C ALA A 242 -0.75 20.13 -9.48
N ILE A 243 -1.81 20.68 -10.07
CA ILE A 243 -2.45 20.09 -11.26
C ILE A 243 -1.87 20.63 -12.60
N GLY A 244 -1.10 21.72 -12.54
CA GLY A 244 -0.81 22.59 -13.68
C GLY A 244 0.32 22.21 -14.64
N VAL A 245 0.96 21.04 -14.55
CA VAL A 245 2.13 20.73 -15.40
C VAL A 245 1.89 19.58 -16.39
N TYR A 246 1.00 18.64 -16.08
CA TYR A 246 0.82 17.41 -16.88
C TYR A 246 -0.54 17.26 -17.56
N LEU A 247 -1.57 18.02 -17.14
CA LEU A 247 -2.85 18.06 -17.85
C LEU A 247 -2.66 18.46 -19.32
N ASP A 248 -1.71 19.34 -19.64
CA ASP A 248 -1.50 19.85 -21.00
C ASP A 248 -1.05 18.78 -22.02
N ARG A 249 -0.73 17.55 -21.58
CA ARG A 249 -0.11 16.52 -22.44
C ARG A 249 -0.97 15.29 -22.71
N PHE A 250 -2.18 15.18 -22.15
CA PHE A 250 -3.02 13.98 -22.38
C PHE A 250 -4.52 14.24 -22.32
N GLU A 251 -5.17 14.12 -23.47
CA GLU A 251 -6.58 14.48 -23.72
C GLU A 251 -7.57 13.79 -22.78
N ALA A 252 -7.36 12.51 -22.46
CA ALA A 252 -8.24 11.76 -21.56
C ALA A 252 -8.29 12.35 -20.14
N LEU A 253 -7.14 12.80 -19.61
CA LEU A 253 -7.07 13.47 -18.30
C LEU A 253 -7.63 14.89 -18.37
N GLN A 254 -7.42 15.61 -19.47
CA GLN A 254 -8.04 16.93 -19.69
C GLN A 254 -9.56 16.83 -19.66
N ASN A 255 -10.12 15.85 -20.37
CA ASN A 255 -11.57 15.61 -20.42
C ASN A 255 -12.13 15.23 -19.04
N LEU A 256 -11.42 14.39 -18.28
CA LEU A 256 -11.81 14.04 -16.92
C LEU A 256 -11.78 15.28 -16.00
N TRP A 257 -10.68 16.06 -16.08
CA TRP A 257 -10.49 17.28 -15.30
C TRP A 257 -11.52 18.36 -15.62
N ALA A 258 -11.83 18.58 -16.89
CA ALA A 258 -12.81 19.56 -17.33
C ALA A 258 -14.21 19.24 -16.77
N ARG A 259 -14.60 17.97 -16.82
CA ARG A 259 -15.89 17.50 -16.27
C ARG A 259 -15.97 17.63 -14.75
N PHE A 260 -14.89 17.28 -14.06
CA PHE A 260 -14.76 17.51 -12.62
C PHE A 260 -14.90 19.00 -12.31
N SER A 261 -14.10 19.85 -12.96
CA SER A 261 -14.05 21.30 -12.70
C SER A 261 -15.37 22.02 -13.00
N GLU A 262 -16.12 21.58 -14.01
CA GLU A 262 -17.42 22.16 -14.35
C GLU A 262 -18.51 21.85 -13.30
N GLN A 263 -18.44 20.67 -12.67
CA GLN A 263 -19.42 20.21 -11.69
C GLN A 263 -19.00 20.51 -10.24
N TYR A 264 -17.71 20.67 -10.01
CA TYR A 264 -17.14 20.99 -8.71
C TYR A 264 -17.29 22.47 -8.41
N LYS A 265 -18.24 22.81 -7.52
CA LYS A 265 -18.32 24.13 -6.91
C LYS A 265 -17.58 24.10 -5.57
N PRO A 266 -16.36 24.63 -5.47
CA PRO A 266 -15.72 24.76 -4.17
C PRO A 266 -16.63 25.61 -3.28
N LEU A 267 -16.86 25.17 -2.04
CA LEU A 267 -17.47 26.03 -1.04
C LEU A 267 -16.57 27.27 -0.90
N PRO A 268 -17.11 28.51 -0.87
CA PRO A 268 -16.30 29.72 -0.80
C PRO A 268 -15.35 29.66 0.41
N GLU A 269 -14.07 29.50 0.13
CA GLU A 269 -13.02 29.29 1.14
C GLU A 269 -12.68 30.62 1.81
N THR A 270 -13.02 30.75 3.08
CA THR A 270 -12.71 31.95 3.89
C THR A 270 -11.43 31.78 4.72
N THR A 271 -10.83 30.58 4.77
CA THR A 271 -9.63 30.26 5.56
C THR A 271 -8.74 29.19 4.92
N GLU A 272 -7.41 29.39 4.95
CA GLU A 272 -6.42 28.39 4.53
C GLU A 272 -6.47 27.15 5.45
N ARG A 273 -6.71 25.96 4.88
CA ARG A 273 -6.76 24.70 5.64
C ARG A 273 -5.35 24.18 5.94
N THR A 274 -5.16 23.73 7.17
CA THR A 274 -3.88 23.19 7.67
C THR A 274 -3.89 21.65 7.62
N PRO A 275 -2.79 21.00 7.20
CA PRO A 275 -2.70 19.53 7.21
C PRO A 275 -2.60 18.95 8.64
N HIS A 276 -2.45 19.81 9.66
CA HIS A 276 -2.19 19.40 11.03
C HIS A 276 -3.46 19.17 11.87
N ARG A 277 -4.58 18.82 11.24
CA ARG A 277 -5.82 18.38 11.93
C ARG A 277 -6.58 17.42 11.02
N ALA A 278 -7.48 16.63 11.60
CA ALA A 278 -8.42 15.84 10.83
C ALA A 278 -9.65 16.66 10.41
N TYR A 279 -10.26 16.31 9.28
CA TYR A 279 -11.50 16.89 8.76
C TYR A 279 -12.53 15.79 8.52
N TRP A 280 -13.82 16.13 8.53
CA TRP A 280 -14.87 15.23 8.03
C TRP A 280 -15.00 15.39 6.51
N VAL A 281 -15.14 14.30 5.79
CA VAL A 281 -15.47 14.28 4.35
C VAL A 281 -16.83 13.66 4.19
N GLY A 282 -17.73 14.36 3.51
CA GLY A 282 -19.06 13.86 3.17
C GLY A 282 -19.67 14.70 2.06
N THR A 283 -20.02 14.05 0.95
CA THR A 283 -20.63 14.72 -0.21
C THR A 283 -22.15 14.58 -0.26
N THR A 284 -22.71 13.56 0.40
CA THR A 284 -24.14 13.23 0.36
C THR A 284 -24.81 13.47 1.72
N GLU A 285 -25.90 14.24 1.73
CA GLU A 285 -26.71 14.50 2.92
C GLU A 285 -27.31 13.19 3.46
N GLY A 286 -27.26 12.99 4.79
CA GLY A 286 -27.79 11.78 5.45
C GLY A 286 -26.83 10.58 5.53
N LYS A 287 -25.66 10.62 4.87
CA LYS A 287 -24.59 9.62 5.08
C LYS A 287 -23.64 10.07 6.19
N LYS A 288 -23.12 9.11 6.95
CA LYS A 288 -22.13 9.40 8.01
C LYS A 288 -20.83 9.87 7.33
N PRO A 289 -20.30 11.06 7.66
CA PRO A 289 -19.03 11.48 7.09
C PRO A 289 -17.88 10.60 7.58
N VAL A 290 -16.82 10.53 6.78
CA VAL A 290 -15.60 9.77 7.07
C VAL A 290 -14.47 10.75 7.36
N ALA A 291 -13.70 10.54 8.42
CA ALA A 291 -12.61 11.44 8.77
C ALA A 291 -11.46 11.31 7.77
N VAL A 292 -10.73 12.40 7.53
CA VAL A 292 -9.56 12.39 6.67
C VAL A 292 -8.36 13.02 7.38
N PHE A 293 -7.22 12.36 7.26
CA PHE A 293 -5.91 12.86 7.66
C PHE A 293 -5.10 13.26 6.44
N THR A 294 -4.23 14.26 6.61
CA THR A 294 -3.43 14.80 5.50
C THR A 294 -1.96 14.55 5.75
N ARG A 295 -1.26 14.02 4.73
CA ARG A 295 0.20 13.87 4.73
C ARG A 295 0.87 15.21 5.04
N ASP A 296 1.72 15.25 6.07
CA ASP A 296 2.51 16.44 6.36
C ASP A 296 3.61 16.63 5.30
N PRO A 297 3.66 17.80 4.62
CA PRO A 297 4.53 17.97 3.47
C PRO A 297 6.01 18.07 3.86
N LYS A 298 6.31 18.61 5.05
CA LYS A 298 7.69 18.85 5.49
C LYS A 298 8.37 17.54 5.92
N THR A 299 7.71 16.74 6.75
CA THR A 299 8.18 15.41 7.14
C THR A 299 8.20 14.44 5.96
N GLY A 300 7.21 14.55 5.06
CA GLY A 300 7.20 13.83 3.78
C GLY A 300 8.46 14.10 2.97
N LEU A 301 8.74 15.38 2.67
CA LEU A 301 9.92 15.79 1.89
C LEU A 301 11.24 15.35 2.55
N GLN A 302 11.34 15.50 3.87
CA GLN A 302 12.57 15.22 4.63
C GLN A 302 13.01 13.75 4.59
N VAL A 303 12.09 12.84 4.31
CA VAL A 303 12.38 11.40 4.22
C VAL A 303 12.36 10.92 2.76
N TRP A 304 11.41 11.37 1.95
CA TRP A 304 11.23 10.89 0.56
C TRP A 304 12.09 11.58 -0.49
N SER A 305 12.69 12.73 -0.20
CA SER A 305 13.50 13.42 -1.21
C SER A 305 14.74 12.59 -1.56
N GLY A 306 14.89 12.21 -2.82
CA GLY A 306 16.12 11.55 -3.30
C GLY A 306 17.36 12.45 -3.25
N GLU A 307 17.18 13.77 -3.16
CA GLU A 307 18.29 14.74 -3.10
C GLU A 307 18.63 15.16 -1.66
N TRP A 308 17.61 15.38 -0.83
CA TRP A 308 17.75 15.98 0.51
C TRP A 308 17.29 15.07 1.66
N GLY A 309 16.72 13.92 1.32
CA GLY A 309 16.16 12.98 2.28
C GLY A 309 17.23 12.14 2.95
N TYR A 310 16.92 11.69 4.17
CA TYR A 310 17.83 10.84 4.95
C TYR A 310 18.34 9.60 4.21
N PRO A 311 17.52 8.85 3.44
CA PRO A 311 17.98 7.66 2.72
C PRO A 311 19.13 7.92 1.75
N GLY A 312 19.30 9.16 1.26
CA GLY A 312 20.37 9.56 0.35
C GLY A 312 21.73 9.83 1.03
N ASP A 313 21.85 9.66 2.35
CA ASP A 313 23.10 9.87 3.07
C ASP A 313 24.20 8.95 2.54
N GLY A 314 25.36 9.53 2.25
CA GLY A 314 26.49 8.80 1.68
C GLY A 314 27.01 7.65 2.54
N ASN A 315 26.68 7.59 3.84
CA ASN A 315 27.08 6.50 4.73
C ASN A 315 26.17 5.28 4.66
N TYR A 316 24.90 5.44 4.26
CA TYR A 316 23.94 4.35 4.26
C TYR A 316 24.21 3.33 3.17
N LEU A 317 23.73 2.11 3.39
CA LEU A 317 23.89 0.99 2.48
C LEU A 317 23.23 1.29 1.13
N ASP A 318 23.98 1.15 0.04
CA ASP A 318 23.46 1.34 -1.31
C ASP A 318 22.53 0.19 -1.71
N PHE A 319 21.32 0.54 -2.13
CA PHE A 319 20.33 -0.44 -2.56
C PHE A 319 20.67 -1.09 -3.91
N HIS A 320 21.22 -0.31 -4.83
CA HIS A 320 21.35 -0.68 -6.24
C HIS A 320 22.59 -1.53 -6.52
N LYS A 321 23.69 -1.31 -5.80
CA LYS A 321 24.95 -2.06 -5.98
C LYS A 321 24.91 -3.39 -5.23
N LYS A 322 24.63 -4.48 -5.95
CA LYS A 322 24.60 -5.85 -5.45
C LYS A 322 25.77 -6.68 -6.00
N LYS A 323 26.39 -7.53 -5.17
CA LYS A 323 27.39 -8.50 -5.62
C LYS A 323 26.71 -9.70 -6.26
N PHE A 324 27.27 -10.18 -7.37
CA PHE A 324 26.86 -11.44 -7.99
C PHE A 324 28.01 -12.47 -7.91
N PRO A 325 27.71 -13.77 -7.69
CA PRO A 325 26.40 -14.34 -7.35
C PRO A 325 25.96 -14.01 -5.91
N GLY A 326 24.68 -14.21 -5.58
CA GLY A 326 24.16 -14.12 -4.20
C GLY A 326 23.43 -12.83 -3.85
N GLY A 327 23.64 -11.74 -4.58
CA GLY A 327 22.83 -10.52 -4.53
C GLY A 327 22.91 -9.71 -3.23
N LEU A 328 23.97 -9.90 -2.43
CA LEU A 328 24.20 -9.14 -1.19
C LEU A 328 24.83 -7.77 -1.47
N ARG A 329 24.61 -6.81 -0.57
CA ARG A 329 25.01 -5.40 -0.73
C ARG A 329 26.25 -5.09 0.13
N TYR A 330 27.29 -4.51 -0.45
CA TYR A 330 28.57 -4.26 0.24
C TYR A 330 29.05 -2.82 0.19
N TRP A 331 28.26 -1.94 -0.41
CA TRP A 331 28.67 -0.57 -0.72
C TRP A 331 27.73 0.42 -0.08
N ARG A 332 28.23 1.63 0.17
CA ARG A 332 27.44 2.75 0.67
C ARG A 332 27.01 3.66 -0.48
N VAL A 333 25.94 4.42 -0.27
CA VAL A 333 25.40 5.38 -1.24
C VAL A 333 26.50 6.32 -1.76
N THR A 334 27.49 6.65 -0.92
CA THR A 334 28.68 7.49 -1.22
C THR A 334 28.33 8.94 -1.51
N GLY A 335 27.47 9.17 -2.51
CA GLY A 335 26.77 10.43 -2.76
C GLY A 335 25.56 10.18 -3.65
N ALA A 336 24.57 11.08 -3.58
CA ALA A 336 23.30 10.95 -4.31
C ALA A 336 23.46 10.83 -5.85
N LYS A 337 24.55 11.34 -6.41
CA LYS A 337 24.85 11.32 -7.85
C LYS A 337 26.05 10.45 -8.23
N ALA A 338 26.57 9.65 -7.30
CA ALA A 338 27.72 8.78 -7.57
C ALA A 338 27.30 7.62 -8.48
N ASP A 339 28.12 7.30 -9.49
CA ASP A 339 27.94 6.10 -10.31
C ASP A 339 28.12 4.84 -9.45
N LEU A 340 27.54 3.71 -9.87
CA LEU A 340 27.78 2.40 -9.27
C LEU A 340 29.27 2.08 -9.19
N ALA A 341 30.08 2.48 -10.19
CA ALA A 341 31.52 2.27 -10.15
C ALA A 341 32.21 3.00 -8.98
N ASP A 342 31.72 4.20 -8.65
CA ASP A 342 32.31 5.09 -7.64
C ASP A 342 31.85 4.79 -6.21
N LYS A 343 30.85 3.91 -6.02
CA LYS A 343 30.36 3.56 -4.69
C LYS A 343 31.47 2.90 -3.87
N GLU A 344 31.77 3.50 -2.72
CA GLU A 344 32.73 3.02 -1.74
C GLU A 344 32.16 1.89 -0.87
N GLU A 345 33.02 1.18 -0.15
CA GLU A 345 32.61 0.11 0.73
C GLU A 345 31.77 0.64 1.91
N TYR A 346 30.77 -0.15 2.30
CA TYR A 346 29.93 0.17 3.45
C TYR A 346 30.71 0.03 4.76
N VAL A 347 30.54 0.99 5.67
CA VAL A 347 31.23 1.06 6.96
C VAL A 347 30.20 1.14 8.10
N PRO A 348 29.82 -0.01 8.69
CA PRO A 348 28.78 -0.09 9.72
C PRO A 348 29.01 0.83 10.92
N GLU A 349 30.27 1.15 11.24
CA GLU A 349 30.65 1.99 12.37
C GLU A 349 30.13 3.43 12.27
N ASN A 350 29.99 3.94 11.04
CA ASN A 350 29.59 5.34 10.81
C ASN A 350 28.08 5.56 11.02
N ILE A 351 27.31 4.48 11.07
CA ILE A 351 25.86 4.50 10.93
C ILE A 351 25.16 5.02 12.18
N GLN A 352 25.62 4.61 13.36
CA GLN A 352 24.97 4.97 14.62
C GLN A 352 24.95 6.49 14.87
N ALA A 353 26.02 7.18 14.50
CA ALA A 353 26.10 8.65 14.60
C ALA A 353 25.10 9.32 13.66
N ARG A 354 25.06 8.90 12.38
CA ARG A 354 24.13 9.45 11.37
C ARG A 354 22.67 9.23 11.74
N LEU A 355 22.31 8.02 12.17
CA LEU A 355 20.95 7.72 12.59
C LEU A 355 20.51 8.56 13.79
N SER A 356 21.41 8.79 14.75
CA SER A 356 21.10 9.57 15.95
C SER A 356 20.90 11.06 15.62
N GLU A 357 21.75 11.63 14.76
CA GLU A 357 21.61 13.00 14.25
C GLU A 357 20.29 13.20 13.49
N GLN A 358 19.99 12.30 12.55
CA GLN A 358 18.80 12.43 11.69
C GLN A 358 17.49 12.15 12.45
N ALA A 359 17.50 11.25 13.44
CA ALA A 359 16.34 11.01 14.29
C ALA A 359 16.04 12.22 15.20
N GLU A 360 17.09 12.87 15.73
CA GLU A 360 16.95 14.10 16.50
C GLU A 360 16.41 15.26 15.64
N HIS A 361 16.99 15.45 14.44
CA HIS A 361 16.51 16.44 13.49
C HIS A 361 15.04 16.23 13.11
N PHE A 362 14.62 14.99 12.87
CA PHE A 362 13.22 14.69 12.53
C PHE A 362 12.26 14.97 13.68
N LYS A 363 12.63 14.64 14.92
CA LYS A 363 11.85 15.01 16.12
C LYS A 363 11.69 16.53 16.22
N ASP A 364 12.77 17.29 16.01
CA ASP A 364 12.72 18.75 16.05
C ASP A 364 11.87 19.33 14.93
N LEU A 365 11.87 18.73 13.75
CA LEU A 365 10.96 19.07 12.65
C LEU A 365 9.49 18.87 13.02
N ILE A 366 9.13 17.73 13.63
CA ILE A 366 7.76 17.48 14.14
C ILE A 366 7.37 18.58 15.14
N LYS A 367 8.26 18.86 16.10
CA LYS A 367 8.04 19.87 17.15
C LYS A 367 7.87 21.27 16.56
N ALA A 368 8.64 21.62 15.54
CA ALA A 368 8.53 22.89 14.83
C ALA A 368 7.17 23.03 14.14
N ASN A 369 6.70 21.98 13.46
CA ASN A 369 5.38 21.98 12.80
C ASN A 369 4.23 22.14 13.81
N LEU A 370 4.28 21.42 14.94
CA LEU A 370 3.28 21.55 15.99
C LEU A 370 3.26 22.95 16.63
N LYS A 371 4.43 23.53 16.88
CA LYS A 371 4.56 24.91 17.39
C LYS A 371 4.01 25.94 16.41
N GLU A 372 4.28 25.77 15.12
CA GLU A 372 3.76 26.65 14.07
C GLU A 372 2.23 26.59 14.01
N HIS A 373 1.66 25.37 14.01
CA HIS A 373 0.22 25.19 14.06
C HIS A 373 -0.41 25.86 15.28
N GLN A 374 0.17 25.70 16.46
CA GLN A 374 -0.32 26.27 17.72
C GLN A 374 -0.29 27.82 17.75
N LYS A 375 0.62 28.47 17.00
CA LYS A 375 0.63 29.94 16.90
C LYS A 375 -0.58 30.48 16.14
N GLY A 376 -1.06 29.74 15.14
CA GLY A 376 -2.22 30.12 14.31
C GLY A 376 -3.55 29.52 14.77
N ASN A 377 -3.54 28.53 15.67
CA ASN A 377 -4.71 27.76 16.06
C ASN A 377 -4.78 27.55 17.58
N LYS A 378 -5.99 27.63 18.15
CA LYS A 378 -6.19 27.48 19.60
C LYS A 378 -6.08 26.02 20.07
N GLU A 379 -6.29 25.07 19.18
CA GLU A 379 -6.26 23.63 19.49
C GLU A 379 -4.89 23.02 19.16
N PRO A 380 -4.46 21.99 19.92
CA PRO A 380 -3.31 21.17 19.52
C PRO A 380 -3.61 20.47 18.19
N GLY A 381 -2.60 20.40 17.32
CA GLY A 381 -2.69 19.71 16.04
C GLY A 381 -2.07 18.31 16.08
N ILE A 382 -2.09 17.63 14.93
CA ILE A 382 -1.41 16.36 14.67
C ILE A 382 -0.47 16.48 13.48
N VAL A 383 0.74 15.93 13.58
CA VAL A 383 1.60 15.68 12.41
C VAL A 383 1.42 14.22 11.99
N VAL A 384 1.00 14.00 10.74
CA VAL A 384 0.79 12.68 10.15
C VAL A 384 1.85 12.45 9.08
N SER A 385 2.71 11.46 9.28
CA SER A 385 3.82 11.17 8.37
C SER A 385 3.64 9.78 7.74
N PRO A 386 2.92 9.71 6.60
CA PRO A 386 2.74 8.47 5.85
C PRO A 386 3.91 8.16 4.92
N TYR A 387 4.28 6.89 4.86
CA TYR A 387 5.36 6.35 4.03
C TYR A 387 5.05 4.91 3.61
N ASP A 388 5.55 4.47 2.45
CA ASP A 388 5.62 3.04 2.15
C ASP A 388 6.49 2.34 3.20
N ALA A 389 6.02 1.22 3.73
CA ALA A 389 6.69 0.52 4.81
C ALA A 389 8.04 -0.03 4.34
N GLU A 390 8.10 -0.51 3.09
CA GLU A 390 9.28 -1.08 2.45
C GLU A 390 10.41 -0.04 2.29
N LEU A 391 10.11 1.25 2.45
CA LEU A 391 11.16 2.25 2.61
C LEU A 391 12.07 1.90 3.79
N PHE A 392 11.50 1.49 4.91
CA PHE A 392 12.23 1.20 6.14
C PHE A 392 12.75 -0.23 6.13
N GLY A 393 13.95 -0.39 5.58
CA GLY A 393 14.80 -1.56 5.71
C GLY A 393 15.08 -2.24 4.38
N HIS A 394 14.11 -2.23 3.44
CA HIS A 394 14.39 -2.70 2.09
C HIS A 394 15.12 -1.64 1.27
N TRP A 395 14.47 -0.51 0.96
CA TRP A 395 15.09 0.59 0.19
C TRP A 395 16.12 1.37 1.00
N TRP A 396 15.80 1.71 2.24
CA TRP A 396 16.71 2.32 3.20
C TRP A 396 16.97 1.34 4.34
N PHE A 397 18.09 0.62 4.27
CA PHE A 397 18.41 -0.50 5.15
C PHE A 397 18.37 -0.15 6.65
N GLU A 398 18.83 1.05 6.99
CA GLU A 398 18.91 1.53 8.36
C GLU A 398 17.59 2.14 8.86
N GLY A 399 16.58 2.23 8.00
CA GLY A 399 15.28 2.84 8.27
C GLY A 399 14.53 2.31 9.50
N PRO A 400 14.49 0.99 9.80
CA PRO A 400 13.84 0.48 11.01
C PRO A 400 14.52 0.98 12.28
N GLU A 401 15.86 1.07 12.28
CA GLU A 401 16.63 1.58 13.41
C GLU A 401 16.46 3.09 13.56
N TRP A 402 16.37 3.83 12.45
CA TRP A 402 15.99 5.25 12.49
C TRP A 402 14.59 5.45 13.10
N LEU A 403 13.61 4.65 12.69
CA LEU A 403 12.23 4.71 13.19
C LEU A 403 12.19 4.43 14.70
N TYR A 404 12.94 3.42 15.17
CA TYR A 404 13.15 3.16 16.59
C TYR A 404 13.65 4.41 17.34
N LYS A 405 14.70 5.05 16.83
CA LYS A 405 15.30 6.25 17.47
C LYS A 405 14.35 7.44 17.45
N VAL A 406 13.61 7.69 16.36
CA VAL A 406 12.62 8.76 16.30
C VAL A 406 11.54 8.56 17.35
N ILE A 407 10.92 7.38 17.40
CA ILE A 407 9.84 7.09 18.37
C ILE A 407 10.37 7.26 19.80
N LYS A 408 11.55 6.73 20.09
CA LYS A 408 12.19 6.87 21.40
C LYS A 408 12.48 8.33 21.75
N ASN A 409 13.02 9.11 20.82
CA ASN A 409 13.34 10.53 21.03
C ASN A 409 12.07 11.37 21.22
N VAL A 410 11.01 11.11 20.46
CA VAL A 410 9.70 11.77 20.61
C VAL A 410 9.07 11.43 21.97
N HIS A 411 9.15 10.16 22.39
CA HIS A 411 8.66 9.73 23.71
C HIS A 411 9.42 10.42 24.84
N LEU A 412 10.75 10.43 24.80
CA LEU A 412 11.62 11.02 25.84
C LEU A 412 11.51 12.54 25.91
N ASP A 413 11.28 13.24 24.79
CA ASP A 413 11.04 14.68 24.79
C ASP A 413 9.79 15.06 25.59
N GLY A 414 8.78 14.18 25.61
CA GLY A 414 7.59 14.32 26.46
C GLY A 414 6.66 15.48 26.10
N SER A 415 7.00 16.36 25.15
CA SER A 415 6.14 17.47 24.72
C SER A 415 5.20 17.10 23.56
N ILE A 416 5.46 16.00 22.87
CA ILE A 416 4.63 15.45 21.78
C ILE A 416 3.86 14.23 22.31
N ASP A 417 2.60 14.05 21.88
CA ASP A 417 1.81 12.86 22.18
C ASP A 417 1.91 11.86 21.02
N LEU A 418 2.45 10.67 21.30
CA LEU A 418 2.46 9.58 20.33
C LEU A 418 1.11 8.88 20.35
N VAL A 419 0.45 8.80 19.20
CA VAL A 419 -0.91 8.26 19.06
C VAL A 419 -1.04 7.49 17.76
N THR A 420 -1.92 6.49 17.72
CA THR A 420 -2.41 5.99 16.43
C THR A 420 -3.46 6.94 15.85
N ALA A 421 -3.78 6.81 14.55
CA ALA A 421 -4.76 7.68 13.89
C ALA A 421 -6.17 7.56 14.51
N GLY A 422 -6.61 6.33 14.83
CA GLY A 422 -7.86 6.08 15.54
C GLY A 422 -7.86 6.63 16.96
N GLU A 423 -6.76 6.49 17.70
CA GLU A 423 -6.63 7.09 19.04
C GLU A 423 -6.71 8.62 19.00
N TYR A 424 -6.13 9.25 17.99
CA TYR A 424 -6.28 10.68 17.78
C TYR A 424 -7.74 11.05 17.52
N LEU A 425 -8.43 10.31 16.65
CA LEU A 425 -9.83 10.55 16.31
C LEU A 425 -10.77 10.41 17.52
N ASP A 426 -10.46 9.49 18.44
CA ASP A 426 -11.18 9.33 19.71
C ASP A 426 -10.97 10.51 20.66
N LYS A 427 -9.75 11.06 20.71
CA LYS A 427 -9.38 12.21 21.54
C LYS A 427 -9.90 13.53 20.99
N GLN A 428 -9.83 13.72 19.67
CA GLN A 428 -10.14 14.98 18.99
C GLN A 428 -10.91 14.70 17.71
N ARG A 429 -12.24 14.85 17.79
CA ARG A 429 -13.11 14.73 16.64
C ARG A 429 -12.97 15.92 15.70
N PRO A 430 -13.01 15.73 14.37
CA PRO A 430 -13.03 16.82 13.42
C PRO A 430 -14.22 17.76 13.68
N ALA A 431 -13.98 19.06 13.59
CA ALA A 431 -15.01 20.09 13.77
C ALA A 431 -15.62 20.57 12.43
N GLU A 432 -14.91 20.37 11.31
CA GLU A 432 -15.28 20.88 9.99
C GLU A 432 -15.56 19.72 9.02
N VAL A 433 -16.62 19.86 8.23
CA VAL A 433 -16.90 19.02 7.06
C VAL A 433 -16.38 19.72 5.82
N ILE A 434 -15.58 19.03 5.01
CA ILE A 434 -14.95 19.54 3.81
C ILE A 434 -15.34 18.69 2.59
N SER A 435 -15.31 19.32 1.42
CA SER A 435 -15.27 18.63 0.14
C SER A 435 -13.83 18.56 -0.34
N LEU A 436 -13.44 17.41 -0.87
CA LEU A 436 -12.11 17.21 -1.46
C LEU A 436 -12.20 17.18 -2.99
N PRO A 437 -11.20 17.73 -3.70
CA PRO A 437 -11.08 17.54 -5.13
C PRO A 437 -10.60 16.12 -5.46
N GLU A 438 -10.79 15.69 -6.71
CA GLU A 438 -10.21 14.45 -7.22
C GLU A 438 -8.67 14.54 -7.33
N GLY A 439 -7.96 13.48 -6.95
CA GLY A 439 -6.49 13.43 -7.03
C GLY A 439 -5.89 12.20 -6.35
N SER A 440 -4.55 12.14 -6.28
CA SER A 440 -3.81 11.04 -5.64
C SER A 440 -2.45 11.53 -5.12
N TRP A 441 -1.73 10.74 -4.32
CA TRP A 441 -0.38 11.10 -3.88
C TRP A 441 0.73 10.83 -4.92
N GLY A 442 0.37 10.33 -6.10
CA GLY A 442 1.32 10.00 -7.17
C GLY A 442 1.91 11.23 -7.86
N GLU A 443 2.79 11.00 -8.83
CA GLU A 443 3.41 12.08 -9.61
C GLU A 443 2.34 12.99 -10.24
N GLY A 444 2.51 14.30 -10.06
CA GLY A 444 1.58 15.32 -10.56
C GLY A 444 0.29 15.47 -9.73
N GLY A 445 0.11 14.73 -8.64
CA GLY A 445 -1.04 14.86 -7.73
C GLY A 445 -2.39 14.39 -8.32
N TYR A 446 -2.36 13.70 -9.47
CA TYR A 446 -3.57 13.28 -10.17
C TYR A 446 -3.44 11.82 -10.63
N HIS A 447 -4.01 11.44 -11.77
CA HIS A 447 -4.05 10.04 -12.20
C HIS A 447 -3.00 9.64 -13.23
N TRP A 448 -2.04 10.51 -13.56
CA TRP A 448 -1.08 10.30 -14.67
C TRP A 448 -0.34 8.96 -14.59
N ILE A 449 0.13 8.56 -13.41
CA ILE A 449 0.85 7.31 -13.21
C ILE A 449 -0.02 6.09 -13.58
N TRP A 450 -1.33 6.15 -13.38
CA TRP A 450 -2.24 5.02 -13.66
C TRP A 450 -3.02 5.18 -14.95
N LEU A 451 -3.02 6.38 -15.54
CA LEU A 451 -3.72 6.68 -16.78
C LEU A 451 -2.89 7.60 -17.67
N ASN A 452 -2.21 7.00 -18.63
CA ASN A 452 -1.45 7.67 -19.67
C ASN A 452 -1.41 6.81 -20.95
N HIS A 453 -0.72 7.30 -21.98
CA HIS A 453 -0.62 6.62 -23.28
C HIS A 453 0.01 5.22 -23.22
N MET A 454 0.84 4.90 -22.22
CA MET A 454 1.51 3.60 -22.08
C MET A 454 0.60 2.53 -21.47
N ASN A 455 -0.35 2.93 -20.62
CA ASN A 455 -1.17 1.99 -19.84
C ASN A 455 -2.69 2.14 -20.07
N GLN A 456 -3.14 3.09 -20.90
CA GLN A 456 -4.58 3.27 -21.19
C GLN A 456 -5.27 2.01 -21.74
N TRP A 457 -4.52 1.13 -22.42
CA TRP A 457 -5.05 -0.13 -22.97
C TRP A 457 -5.51 -1.09 -21.87
N THR A 458 -4.89 -1.04 -20.70
CA THR A 458 -5.20 -1.92 -19.56
C THR A 458 -6.61 -1.69 -19.04
N TRP A 459 -7.07 -0.44 -19.04
CA TRP A 459 -8.41 -0.06 -18.61
C TRP A 459 -9.51 -0.63 -19.49
N LYS A 460 -9.24 -0.88 -20.78
CA LYS A 460 -10.21 -1.52 -21.67
C LYS A 460 -10.52 -2.94 -21.21
N HIS A 461 -9.49 -3.70 -20.82
CA HIS A 461 -9.64 -5.04 -20.26
C HIS A 461 -10.34 -5.03 -18.90
N ILE A 462 -9.97 -4.08 -18.02
CA ILE A 462 -10.60 -3.93 -16.72
C ILE A 462 -12.09 -3.63 -16.89
N TYR A 463 -12.48 -2.60 -17.66
CA TYR A 463 -13.88 -2.21 -17.80
C TYR A 463 -14.74 -3.30 -18.44
N GLU A 464 -14.22 -4.03 -19.43
CA GLU A 464 -14.94 -5.18 -20.00
C GLU A 464 -15.16 -6.29 -18.97
N ALA A 465 -14.14 -6.62 -18.18
CA ALA A 465 -14.22 -7.64 -17.14
C ALA A 465 -15.17 -7.23 -15.99
N GLU A 466 -15.17 -5.95 -15.60
CA GLU A 466 -16.10 -5.39 -14.62
C GLU A 466 -17.56 -5.56 -15.07
N GLU A 467 -17.88 -5.14 -16.30
CA GLU A 467 -19.22 -5.28 -16.85
C GLU A 467 -19.66 -6.75 -16.93
N GLU A 468 -18.76 -7.64 -17.35
CA GLU A 468 -19.07 -9.04 -17.49
C GLU A 468 -19.28 -9.73 -16.15
N MET A 469 -18.46 -9.43 -15.14
CA MET A 469 -18.61 -10.01 -13.81
C MET A 469 -19.98 -9.64 -13.20
N ILE A 470 -20.43 -8.40 -13.40
CA ILE A 470 -21.75 -7.95 -12.96
C ILE A 470 -22.87 -8.74 -13.69
N LYS A 471 -22.75 -8.97 -15.00
CA LYS A 471 -23.74 -9.76 -15.77
C LYS A 471 -23.80 -11.20 -15.24
N LEU A 472 -22.65 -11.83 -15.00
CA LEU A 472 -22.57 -13.18 -14.45
C LEU A 472 -23.19 -13.25 -13.04
N ALA A 473 -22.82 -12.33 -12.16
CA ALA A 473 -23.34 -12.28 -10.79
C ALA A 473 -24.86 -12.06 -10.77
N ARG A 474 -25.39 -11.17 -11.61
CA ARG A 474 -26.85 -10.94 -11.73
C ARG A 474 -27.60 -12.15 -12.28
N LYS A 475 -27.05 -12.83 -13.28
CA LYS A 475 -27.74 -13.94 -13.95
C LYS A 475 -27.63 -15.26 -13.16
N TYR A 476 -26.51 -15.49 -12.49
CA TYR A 476 -26.17 -16.81 -11.92
C TYR A 476 -25.86 -16.79 -10.42
N GLY A 477 -25.64 -15.61 -9.81
CA GLY A 477 -25.22 -15.50 -8.41
C GLY A 477 -26.21 -16.10 -7.40
N ASP A 478 -27.51 -16.11 -7.71
CA ASP A 478 -28.54 -16.68 -6.83
C ASP A 478 -28.61 -18.21 -6.86
N LYS A 479 -27.91 -18.88 -7.79
CA LYS A 479 -27.86 -20.34 -7.91
C LYS A 479 -26.91 -20.95 -6.87
N LYS A 480 -27.17 -20.70 -5.59
CA LYS A 480 -26.30 -21.11 -4.47
C LYS A 480 -26.18 -22.61 -4.26
N GLN A 481 -27.12 -23.40 -4.78
CA GLN A 481 -27.13 -24.86 -4.67
C GLN A 481 -26.15 -25.55 -5.64
N ASP A 482 -25.69 -24.86 -6.69
CA ASP A 482 -24.71 -25.39 -7.64
C ASP A 482 -23.29 -24.98 -7.20
N ASN A 483 -22.68 -25.82 -6.36
CA ASN A 483 -21.36 -25.54 -5.78
C ASN A 483 -20.29 -25.27 -6.85
N LEU A 484 -20.28 -26.06 -7.93
CA LEU A 484 -19.30 -25.90 -9.00
C LEU A 484 -19.47 -24.56 -9.72
N LEU A 485 -20.71 -24.15 -10.00
CA LEU A 485 -20.98 -22.83 -10.57
C LEU A 485 -20.52 -21.70 -9.64
N GLN A 486 -20.80 -21.81 -8.35
CA GLN A 486 -20.35 -20.83 -7.36
C GLN A 486 -18.82 -20.76 -7.29
N ASP A 487 -18.13 -21.90 -7.36
CA ASP A 487 -16.66 -21.94 -7.36
C ASP A 487 -16.06 -21.28 -8.61
N ILE A 488 -16.66 -21.49 -9.78
CA ILE A 488 -16.26 -20.81 -11.03
C ILE A 488 -16.46 -19.29 -10.90
N LEU A 489 -17.63 -18.86 -10.42
CA LEU A 489 -17.95 -17.43 -10.25
C LEU A 489 -17.03 -16.75 -9.23
N LYS A 490 -16.72 -17.43 -8.12
CA LYS A 490 -15.76 -16.95 -7.12
C LYS A 490 -14.36 -16.83 -7.69
N GLN A 491 -13.91 -17.81 -8.49
CA GLN A 491 -12.60 -17.72 -9.13
C GLN A 491 -12.56 -16.58 -10.15
N ALA A 492 -13.61 -16.41 -10.97
CA ALA A 492 -13.70 -15.27 -11.89
C ALA A 492 -13.64 -13.93 -11.14
N ALA A 493 -14.31 -13.82 -9.99
CA ALA A 493 -14.24 -12.63 -9.14
C ALA A 493 -12.81 -12.38 -8.59
N ARG A 494 -12.06 -13.43 -8.24
CA ARG A 494 -10.64 -13.29 -7.84
C ARG A 494 -9.78 -12.79 -8.99
N GLU A 495 -9.92 -13.36 -10.19
CA GLU A 495 -9.19 -12.89 -11.37
C GLU A 495 -9.49 -11.42 -11.66
N LEU A 496 -10.75 -10.99 -11.54
CA LEU A 496 -11.12 -9.58 -11.69
C LEU A 496 -10.44 -8.69 -10.64
N LEU A 497 -10.47 -9.07 -9.36
CA LEU A 497 -9.80 -8.29 -8.31
C LEU A 497 -8.30 -8.20 -8.59
N ILE A 498 -7.62 -9.29 -8.96
CA ILE A 498 -6.19 -9.26 -9.26
C ILE A 498 -5.92 -8.39 -10.50
N LEU A 499 -6.74 -8.48 -11.54
CA LEU A 499 -6.65 -7.64 -12.74
C LEU A 499 -6.79 -6.15 -12.43
N GLN A 500 -7.59 -5.79 -11.42
CA GLN A 500 -7.82 -4.40 -11.00
C GLN A 500 -6.68 -3.76 -10.19
N ALA A 501 -5.65 -4.52 -9.79
CA ALA A 501 -4.56 -4.00 -8.95
C ALA A 501 -3.83 -2.83 -9.63
N SER A 502 -3.63 -1.73 -8.90
CA SER A 502 -3.00 -0.51 -9.45
C SER A 502 -1.52 -0.68 -9.77
N ASP A 503 -0.89 -1.69 -9.18
CA ASP A 503 0.52 -2.04 -9.38
C ASP A 503 0.86 -2.21 -10.86
N TRP A 504 -0.06 -2.76 -11.64
CA TRP A 504 0.22 -3.07 -13.04
C TRP A 504 0.46 -1.79 -13.85
N GLN A 505 -0.41 -0.79 -13.71
CA GLN A 505 -0.23 0.49 -14.39
C GLN A 505 0.96 1.26 -13.82
N PHE A 506 1.22 1.16 -12.51
CA PHE A 506 2.38 1.76 -11.87
C PHE A 506 3.70 1.21 -12.43
N LEU A 507 3.85 -0.11 -12.50
CA LEU A 507 5.05 -0.80 -13.00
C LEU A 507 5.28 -0.55 -14.50
N ILE A 508 4.21 -0.38 -15.28
CA ILE A 508 4.29 0.05 -16.69
C ILE A 508 4.81 1.49 -16.79
N SER A 509 4.23 2.41 -16.02
CA SER A 509 4.57 3.85 -16.10
C SER A 509 5.98 4.17 -15.61
N THR A 510 6.43 3.46 -14.57
CA THR A 510 7.76 3.65 -13.97
C THR A 510 8.86 2.85 -14.66
N PHE A 511 8.50 1.99 -15.62
CA PHE A 511 9.41 1.03 -16.28
C PHE A 511 10.15 0.08 -15.31
N ALA A 512 9.70 -0.04 -14.05
CA ALA A 512 10.36 -0.85 -13.04
C ALA A 512 10.27 -2.36 -13.33
N ALA A 513 9.14 -2.82 -13.86
CA ALA A 513 8.91 -4.21 -14.28
C ALA A 513 7.81 -4.28 -15.35
N LYS A 514 7.95 -3.47 -16.40
CA LYS A 514 6.92 -3.29 -17.44
C LYS A 514 6.45 -4.61 -18.06
N ASP A 515 7.37 -5.39 -18.62
CA ASP A 515 7.03 -6.65 -19.31
C ASP A 515 6.32 -7.64 -18.37
N TYR A 516 6.72 -7.66 -17.10
CA TYR A 516 6.06 -8.47 -16.07
C TYR A 516 4.62 -8.02 -15.86
N ALA A 517 4.39 -6.71 -15.67
CA ALA A 517 3.06 -6.16 -15.46
C ALA A 517 2.13 -6.36 -16.67
N GLU A 518 2.64 -6.16 -17.89
CA GLU A 518 1.87 -6.40 -19.12
C GLU A 518 1.44 -7.89 -19.22
N ALA A 519 2.35 -8.83 -18.93
CA ALA A 519 2.05 -10.25 -18.92
C ALA A 519 1.01 -10.63 -17.84
N ARG A 520 1.05 -9.98 -16.67
CA ARG A 520 0.08 -10.20 -15.59
C ARG A 520 -1.32 -9.75 -15.98
N ILE A 521 -1.45 -8.56 -16.56
CA ILE A 521 -2.74 -8.04 -17.03
C ILE A 521 -3.35 -8.98 -18.08
N VAL A 522 -2.57 -9.33 -19.11
CA VAL A 522 -3.05 -10.20 -20.20
C VAL A 522 -3.51 -11.55 -19.65
N ARG A 523 -2.71 -12.18 -18.79
CA ARG A 523 -3.04 -13.47 -18.17
C ARG A 523 -4.35 -13.41 -17.38
N HIS A 524 -4.47 -12.50 -16.41
CA HIS A 524 -5.66 -12.44 -15.57
C HIS A 524 -6.92 -12.06 -16.36
N TYR A 525 -6.79 -11.24 -17.40
CA TYR A 525 -7.90 -10.96 -18.30
C TYR A 525 -8.30 -12.17 -19.16
N GLU A 526 -7.35 -12.93 -19.71
CA GLU A 526 -7.64 -14.16 -20.47
C GLU A 526 -8.27 -15.23 -19.59
N ASP A 527 -7.74 -15.43 -18.39
CA ASP A 527 -8.25 -16.40 -17.43
C ASP A 527 -9.65 -16.00 -16.94
N PHE A 528 -9.88 -14.72 -16.66
CA PHE A 528 -11.22 -14.19 -16.38
C PHE A 528 -12.20 -14.50 -17.52
N LYS A 529 -11.84 -14.19 -18.78
CA LYS A 529 -12.73 -14.43 -19.93
C LYS A 529 -13.08 -15.91 -20.09
N ARG A 530 -12.10 -16.79 -19.90
CA ARG A 530 -12.31 -18.24 -19.98
C ARG A 530 -13.20 -18.74 -18.83
N LEU A 531 -12.99 -18.29 -17.60
CA LEU A 531 -13.86 -18.60 -16.47
C LEU A 531 -15.28 -18.07 -16.69
N ALA A 532 -15.43 -16.87 -17.27
CA ALA A 532 -16.72 -16.29 -17.62
C ALA A 532 -17.48 -17.16 -18.65
N GLU A 533 -16.79 -17.67 -19.67
CA GLU A 533 -17.39 -18.61 -20.63
C GLU A 533 -17.85 -19.91 -19.96
N ILE A 534 -17.00 -20.52 -19.14
CA ILE A 534 -17.31 -21.74 -18.38
C ILE A 534 -18.52 -21.48 -17.45
N ALA A 535 -18.57 -20.31 -16.79
CA ALA A 535 -19.68 -19.92 -15.93
C ALA A 535 -21.00 -19.81 -16.71
N ARG A 536 -20.99 -19.31 -17.96
CA ARG A 536 -22.19 -19.25 -18.80
C ARG A 536 -22.67 -20.64 -19.22
N ILE A 537 -21.75 -21.50 -19.67
CA ILE A 537 -22.06 -22.89 -20.06
C ILE A 537 -22.71 -23.61 -18.88
N LYS A 538 -22.05 -23.61 -17.72
CA LYS A 538 -22.54 -24.26 -16.51
C LYS A 538 -23.83 -23.60 -16.01
N GLY A 539 -23.86 -22.27 -15.99
CA GLY A 539 -24.98 -21.47 -15.53
C GLY A 539 -26.25 -21.65 -16.37
N ASP A 540 -26.12 -21.93 -17.67
CA ASP A 540 -27.25 -22.25 -18.56
C ASP A 540 -27.67 -23.73 -18.49
N GLY A 541 -27.11 -24.50 -17.56
CA GLY A 541 -27.50 -25.89 -17.28
C GLY A 541 -26.79 -26.93 -18.15
N LYS A 542 -25.76 -26.56 -18.90
CA LYS A 542 -24.93 -27.49 -19.67
C LYS A 542 -23.77 -28.02 -18.82
N ASP A 543 -23.34 -29.24 -19.11
CA ASP A 543 -22.13 -29.78 -18.50
C ASP A 543 -20.88 -29.13 -19.09
N ILE A 544 -19.90 -28.86 -18.23
CA ILE A 544 -18.58 -28.36 -18.63
C ILE A 544 -17.64 -29.53 -18.92
N SER A 545 -16.69 -29.32 -19.84
CA SER A 545 -15.74 -30.36 -20.24
C SER A 545 -14.75 -30.69 -19.12
N GLN A 546 -14.06 -31.83 -19.22
CA GLN A 546 -12.96 -32.16 -18.30
C GLN A 546 -11.83 -31.13 -18.39
N ASN A 547 -11.59 -30.56 -19.58
CA ASN A 547 -10.60 -29.50 -19.77
C ASN A 547 -10.97 -28.23 -19.01
N ASP A 548 -12.25 -27.88 -18.92
CA ASP A 548 -12.72 -26.73 -18.15
C ASP A 548 -12.55 -26.93 -16.65
N LYS A 549 -12.81 -28.15 -16.16
CA LYS A 549 -12.57 -28.52 -14.75
C LYS A 549 -11.08 -28.45 -14.40
N ASN A 550 -10.21 -28.98 -15.27
CA ASN A 550 -8.76 -28.92 -15.09
C ASN A 550 -8.26 -27.47 -15.10
N PHE A 551 -8.81 -26.63 -15.98
CA PHE A 551 -8.48 -25.22 -16.04
C PHE A 551 -8.90 -24.46 -14.78
N LEU A 552 -10.10 -24.73 -14.25
CA LEU A 552 -10.55 -24.17 -12.96
C LEU A 552 -9.61 -24.55 -11.82
N ASP A 553 -9.26 -25.83 -11.68
CA ASP A 553 -8.34 -26.33 -10.65
C ASP A 553 -6.96 -25.68 -10.74
N MET A 554 -6.44 -25.49 -11.97
CA MET A 554 -5.20 -24.76 -12.19
C MET A 554 -5.29 -23.31 -11.71
N CYS A 555 -6.38 -22.59 -12.05
CA CYS A 555 -6.56 -21.20 -11.61
C CYS A 555 -6.68 -21.12 -10.08
N GLN A 556 -7.47 -22.01 -9.46
CA GLN A 556 -7.66 -22.04 -8.01
C GLN A 556 -6.35 -22.29 -7.24
N LYS A 557 -5.47 -23.16 -7.76
CA LYS A 557 -4.15 -23.41 -7.15
C LYS A 557 -3.17 -22.25 -7.35
N ARG A 558 -3.26 -21.56 -8.49
CA ARG A 558 -2.35 -20.46 -8.83
C ARG A 558 -2.75 -19.17 -8.14
N ASP A 559 -4.04 -18.86 -8.09
CA ASP A 559 -4.63 -17.60 -7.63
C ASP A 559 -5.54 -17.83 -6.41
N GLU A 560 -4.92 -18.39 -5.38
CA GLU A 560 -5.55 -18.73 -4.09
C GLU A 560 -5.60 -17.49 -3.18
N LEU A 561 -6.41 -16.50 -3.56
CA LEU A 561 -6.72 -15.34 -2.71
C LEU A 561 -8.17 -15.40 -2.21
N PHE A 562 -8.43 -14.79 -1.05
CA PHE A 562 -9.80 -14.50 -0.60
C PHE A 562 -10.73 -15.72 -0.62
N PRO A 563 -10.54 -16.70 0.28
CA PRO A 563 -11.46 -17.82 0.44
C PRO A 563 -12.91 -17.37 0.74
N ASP A 564 -13.05 -16.19 1.32
CA ASP A 564 -14.29 -15.54 1.76
C ASP A 564 -14.99 -14.65 0.70
N ILE A 565 -14.51 -14.67 -0.55
CA ILE A 565 -15.11 -13.88 -1.64
C ILE A 565 -16.58 -14.26 -1.89
N ASP A 566 -17.44 -13.25 -1.94
CA ASP A 566 -18.88 -13.40 -2.14
C ASP A 566 -19.33 -12.82 -3.49
N VAL A 567 -19.90 -13.68 -4.33
CA VAL A 567 -20.43 -13.32 -5.64
C VAL A 567 -21.57 -12.29 -5.52
N ALA A 568 -22.29 -12.27 -4.41
CA ALA A 568 -23.39 -11.32 -4.18
C ALA A 568 -22.91 -9.86 -4.22
N TRP A 569 -21.66 -9.58 -3.86
CA TRP A 569 -21.12 -8.22 -3.92
C TRP A 569 -21.00 -7.66 -5.33
N PHE A 570 -20.96 -8.54 -6.34
CA PHE A 570 -20.86 -8.16 -7.76
C PHE A 570 -22.25 -8.03 -8.43
N LYS A 571 -23.34 -8.37 -7.72
CA LYS A 571 -24.69 -8.39 -8.29
C LYS A 571 -25.34 -7.01 -8.30
N GLU A 572 -25.40 -6.36 -7.14
CA GLU A 572 -26.07 -5.08 -6.94
C GLU A 572 -25.49 -4.29 -5.77
N LEU A 573 -25.60 -2.97 -5.83
CA LEU A 573 -25.27 -2.10 -4.72
C LEU A 573 -26.42 -2.11 -3.70
N GLU A 574 -26.07 -2.28 -2.42
CA GLU A 574 -27.01 -2.13 -1.31
C GLU A 574 -27.52 -0.69 -1.20
N PHE A 575 -26.65 0.29 -1.48
CA PHE A 575 -26.96 1.72 -1.44
C PHE A 575 -26.60 2.36 -2.79
N LYS A 576 -27.63 2.69 -3.57
CA LYS A 576 -27.49 3.33 -4.89
C LYS A 576 -27.08 4.81 -4.74
N SER A 577 -26.46 5.36 -5.80
CA SER A 577 -26.10 6.77 -5.92
C SER A 577 -27.31 7.71 -5.94
#